data_AF-A0A5K4FAE7-F1
#
_entry.id   AF-A0A5K4FAE7-F1
#
_cell.length_a   1.000
_cell.length_b   1.000
_cell.length_c   1.000
_cell.angle_alpha   90.00
_cell.angle_beta   90.00
_cell.angle_gamma   90.00
#
_symmetry.space_group_name_H-M   'P 1'
#
loop_
_entity.id
_entity.type
_entity.pdbx_description
1 polymer ?
#
loop_
_entity_poly.entity_id
_entity_poly.type
_entity_poly.pdbx_seq_one_letter_code
_entity_poly.pdbx_strand_id
1 'polypeptide(L)'
;MCHLSDYRVVLVETMGYEKQLTKESITDHKKSTESKMDAWISKKHVKPHFVENKQLSLNFWCLNPSVVFSQLASMAHCVILMSGTLSPLDSLEAELNVQFPLRLEANHVISNTRLLVTTLSHGPNGTRLCATYQHQNTYTFQDEIGAVVVNACRLVPGGVLCFLPSYSLLDKLIQRWEVRG
;
A
#
# COMPACT_ATOMS: atom_id res chain seq x y z
N MET A 1 23.67 13.63 -20.27
CA MET A 1 23.37 12.35 -20.95
C MET A 1 21.87 12.14 -20.92
N CYS A 2 21.28 11.56 -21.96
CA CYS A 2 19.83 11.39 -22.07
C CYS A 2 19.37 10.19 -21.24
N HIS A 3 18.63 10.41 -20.16
CA HIS A 3 18.10 9.35 -19.27
C HIS A 3 16.85 8.64 -19.83
N LEU A 4 16.57 8.71 -21.13
CA LEU A 4 15.30 8.24 -21.68
C LEU A 4 15.04 6.74 -21.42
N SER A 5 16.09 5.92 -21.31
CA SER A 5 16.00 4.50 -20.94
C SER A 5 15.46 4.26 -19.53
N ASP A 6 15.64 5.22 -18.63
CA ASP A 6 15.21 5.19 -17.23
C ASP A 6 13.70 5.46 -17.09
N TYR A 7 13.06 5.98 -18.13
CA TYR A 7 11.63 6.31 -18.11
C TYR A 7 10.77 5.22 -18.75
N ARG A 8 9.55 5.06 -18.24
CA ARG A 8 8.45 4.35 -18.89
C ARG A 8 7.31 5.31 -19.15
N VAL A 9 6.75 5.24 -20.35
CA VAL A 9 5.59 6.03 -20.73
C VAL A 9 4.35 5.23 -20.42
N VAL A 10 3.48 5.75 -19.56
CA VAL A 10 2.26 5.07 -19.11
C VAL A 10 1.07 5.99 -19.35
N LEU A 11 0.10 5.49 -20.11
CA LEU A 11 -1.21 6.13 -20.23
C LEU A 11 -2.08 5.68 -19.06
N VAL A 12 -2.53 6.62 -18.25
CA VAL A 12 -3.36 6.37 -17.06
C VAL A 12 -4.70 7.08 -17.23
N GLU A 13 -5.79 6.33 -17.07
CA GLU A 13 -7.13 6.86 -16.92
C GLU A 13 -7.46 6.97 -15.44
N THR A 14 -7.70 8.19 -14.97
CA THR A 14 -8.11 8.45 -13.59
C THR A 14 -9.59 8.80 -13.57
N MET A 15 -10.35 8.18 -12.67
CA MET A 15 -11.75 8.50 -12.41
C MET A 15 -11.85 9.36 -11.17
N GLY A 16 -12.48 10.53 -11.30
CA GLY A 16 -12.79 11.45 -10.21
C GLY A 16 -14.28 11.77 -10.18
N TYR A 17 -14.75 12.34 -9.06
CA TYR A 17 -16.12 12.82 -8.93
C TYR A 17 -16.09 14.29 -8.53
N GLU A 18 -16.65 15.15 -9.38
CA GLU A 18 -16.77 16.57 -9.07
C GLU A 18 -18.21 16.89 -8.63
N LYS A 19 -18.35 17.64 -7.55
CA LYS A 19 -19.65 18.12 -7.08
C LYS A 19 -20.07 19.32 -7.91
N GLN A 20 -21.09 19.18 -8.76
CA GLN A 20 -21.66 20.32 -9.46
C GLN A 20 -22.57 21.12 -8.53
N LEU A 21 -22.29 22.43 -8.41
CA LEU A 21 -23.17 23.41 -7.77
C LEU A 21 -24.25 23.81 -8.78
N THR A 22 -25.50 23.44 -8.54
CA THR A 22 -26.65 23.86 -9.36
C THR A 22 -26.77 25.39 -9.30
N LYS A 23 -26.75 26.08 -10.45
CA LYS A 23 -26.75 27.56 -10.56
C LYS A 23 -28.06 28.26 -10.18
N GLU A 24 -29.03 27.58 -9.57
CA GLU A 24 -30.31 28.18 -9.18
C GLU A 24 -30.27 29.01 -7.88
N SER A 25 -29.09 29.26 -7.29
CA SER A 25 -28.98 30.08 -6.07
C SER A 25 -28.54 31.54 -6.27
N ILE A 26 -28.42 32.05 -7.52
CA ILE A 26 -27.94 33.45 -7.73
C ILE A 26 -29.00 34.40 -8.34
N THR A 27 -30.14 33.91 -8.82
CA THR A 27 -31.21 34.80 -9.32
C THR A 27 -32.49 34.56 -8.55
N ASP A 28 -32.62 35.21 -7.38
CA ASP A 28 -33.86 35.85 -6.91
C ASP A 28 -33.68 36.36 -5.47
N HIS A 29 -33.60 37.68 -5.31
CA HIS A 29 -34.74 38.47 -4.81
C HIS A 29 -34.36 39.92 -4.56
N LYS A 30 -34.81 40.77 -5.49
CA LYS A 30 -35.27 42.12 -5.20
C LYS A 30 -36.52 42.02 -4.30
N LYS A 31 -36.50 42.85 -3.24
CA LYS A 31 -37.60 43.50 -2.51
C LYS A 31 -38.65 42.66 -1.73
N SER A 32 -38.76 43.09 -0.46
CA SER A 32 -39.89 43.14 0.48
C SER A 32 -40.09 42.01 1.50
N THR A 33 -39.56 42.29 2.71
CA THR A 33 -40.22 42.22 4.02
C THR A 33 -41.53 41.42 4.12
N GLU A 34 -41.44 40.15 4.54
CA GLU A 34 -42.14 39.51 5.67
C GLU A 34 -41.81 37.99 5.67
N SER A 35 -41.65 37.41 6.86
CA SER A 35 -41.25 36.02 7.17
C SER A 35 -39.84 35.55 6.71
N LYS A 36 -38.82 35.91 7.49
CA LYS A 36 -37.48 35.29 7.45
C LYS A 36 -37.44 33.84 7.95
N MET A 37 -38.50 33.37 8.63
CA MET A 37 -38.52 32.03 9.22
C MET A 37 -38.89 30.94 8.20
N ASP A 38 -39.85 31.19 7.31
CA ASP A 38 -40.29 30.18 6.32
C ASP A 38 -39.24 29.91 5.23
N ALA A 39 -38.46 30.93 4.87
CA ALA A 39 -37.38 30.79 3.89
C ALA A 39 -36.22 29.90 4.39
N TRP A 40 -35.99 29.81 5.70
CA TRP A 40 -34.94 28.95 6.24
C TRP A 40 -35.33 27.47 6.17
N ILE A 41 -36.61 27.17 6.38
CA ILE A 41 -37.15 25.80 6.40
C ILE A 41 -37.24 25.22 4.98
N SER A 42 -37.44 26.06 3.96
CA SER A 42 -37.51 25.64 2.55
C SER A 42 -36.17 25.57 1.82
N LYS A 43 -35.03 25.59 2.54
CA LYS A 43 -33.76 25.08 1.97
C LYS A 43 -33.92 23.58 1.73
N LYS A 44 -34.65 23.21 0.67
CA LYS A 44 -34.67 21.86 0.11
C LYS A 44 -33.22 21.43 0.07
N HIS A 45 -32.90 20.37 0.80
CA HIS A 45 -31.63 19.67 0.71
C HIS A 45 -31.46 19.25 -0.75
N VAL A 46 -30.86 20.10 -1.57
CA VAL A 46 -30.42 19.73 -2.92
C VAL A 46 -29.36 18.68 -2.69
N LYS A 47 -29.71 17.41 -2.96
CA LYS A 47 -28.74 16.31 -2.90
C LYS A 47 -27.58 16.69 -3.82
N PRO A 48 -26.34 16.71 -3.34
CA PRO A 48 -25.20 17.06 -4.18
C PRO A 48 -25.17 16.12 -5.38
N HIS A 49 -25.24 16.68 -6.58
CA HIS A 49 -25.05 15.91 -7.80
C HIS A 49 -23.54 15.79 -8.03
N PHE A 50 -23.04 14.56 -7.94
CA PHE A 50 -21.65 14.24 -8.27
C PHE A 50 -21.61 13.77 -9.73
N VAL A 51 -20.79 14.42 -10.54
CA VAL A 51 -20.54 14.03 -11.92
C VAL A 51 -19.25 13.24 -11.95
N GLU A 52 -19.30 12.04 -12.53
CA GLU A 52 -18.11 11.25 -12.83
C GLU A 52 -17.31 11.95 -13.93
N ASN A 53 -16.04 12.23 -13.66
CA ASN A 53 -15.10 12.80 -14.62
C ASN A 53 -13.98 11.79 -14.86
N LYS A 54 -13.72 11.51 -16.14
CA LYS A 54 -12.62 10.63 -16.57
C LYS A 54 -11.53 11.49 -17.18
N GLN A 55 -10.33 11.39 -16.64
CA GLN A 55 -9.17 12.12 -17.12
C GLN A 55 -8.13 11.14 -17.66
N LEU A 56 -7.76 11.30 -18.93
CA LEU A 56 -6.62 10.61 -19.52
C LEU A 56 -5.35 11.42 -19.30
N SER A 57 -4.31 10.77 -18.78
CA SER A 57 -3.00 11.38 -18.53
C SER A 57 -1.88 10.53 -19.12
N LEU A 58 -0.93 11.18 -19.79
CA LEU A 58 0.29 10.56 -20.27
C LEU A 58 1.41 10.84 -19.26
N ASN A 59 1.87 9.80 -18.56
CA ASN A 59 2.85 9.91 -17.49
C ASN A 59 4.20 9.35 -17.92
N PHE A 60 5.28 9.99 -17.49
CA PHE A 60 6.65 9.50 -17.63
C PHE A 60 7.15 9.06 -16.26
N TRP A 61 7.21 7.76 -16.02
CA TRP A 61 7.65 7.20 -14.75
C TRP A 61 9.15 6.94 -14.80
N CYS A 62 9.92 7.68 -13.99
CA CYS A 62 11.34 7.40 -13.78
C CYS A 62 11.48 6.18 -12.88
N LEU A 63 11.96 5.06 -13.42
CA LEU A 63 12.19 3.83 -12.66
C LEU A 63 13.61 3.74 -12.09
N ASN A 64 14.43 4.76 -12.31
CA ASN A 64 15.78 4.88 -11.77
C ASN A 64 15.85 6.07 -10.79
N PRO A 65 15.96 5.82 -9.46
CA PRO A 65 15.97 6.90 -8.48
C PRO A 65 17.22 7.78 -8.56
N SER A 66 18.34 7.27 -9.10
CA SER A 66 19.59 8.04 -9.24
C SER A 66 19.45 9.31 -10.08
N VAL A 67 18.53 9.33 -11.05
CA VAL A 67 18.29 10.49 -11.92
C VAL A 67 17.87 11.71 -11.10
N VAL A 68 16.93 11.52 -10.17
CA VAL A 68 16.44 12.60 -9.30
C VAL A 68 17.39 12.79 -8.12
N PHE A 69 17.92 11.70 -7.57
CA PHE A 69 18.76 11.74 -6.38
C PHE A 69 20.10 12.43 -6.61
N SER A 70 20.70 12.27 -7.79
CA SER A 70 21.97 12.94 -8.15
C SER A 70 21.84 14.47 -8.09
N GLN A 71 20.73 15.02 -8.60
CA GLN A 71 20.45 16.45 -8.50
C GLN A 71 20.28 16.87 -7.04
N LEU A 72 19.50 16.12 -6.26
CA LEU A 72 19.31 16.39 -4.83
C LEU A 72 20.65 16.39 -4.08
N ALA A 73 21.48 15.37 -4.29
CA ALA A 73 22.79 15.22 -3.66
C ALA A 73 23.75 16.35 -4.04
N SER A 74 23.68 16.86 -5.28
CA SER A 74 24.51 18.00 -5.73
C SER A 74 24.12 19.34 -5.09
N MET A 75 22.84 19.51 -4.74
CA MET A 75 22.31 20.75 -4.17
C MET A 75 22.38 20.78 -2.64
N ALA A 76 22.33 19.61 -2.00
CA ALA A 76 22.38 19.50 -0.55
C ALA A 76 23.81 19.68 -0.02
N HIS A 77 23.95 20.42 1.08
CA HIS A 77 25.23 20.50 1.80
C HIS A 77 25.63 19.18 2.47
N CYS A 78 24.63 18.40 2.90
CA CYS A 78 24.80 17.09 3.51
C CYS A 78 23.54 16.25 3.31
N VAL A 79 23.71 14.96 3.03
CA VAL A 79 22.61 14.00 2.93
C VAL A 79 22.83 12.93 4.00
N ILE A 80 21.87 12.77 4.91
CA ILE A 80 21.88 11.75 5.96
C ILE A 80 20.71 10.81 5.68
N LEU A 81 21.02 9.54 5.42
CA LEU A 81 20.02 8.48 5.30
C LEU A 81 19.94 7.70 6.62
N MET A 82 18.76 7.65 7.22
CA MET A 82 18.47 6.88 8.41
C MET A 82 17.21 6.04 8.20
N SER A 83 17.35 4.71 8.29
CA SER A 83 16.21 3.78 8.33
C SER A 83 16.67 2.46 8.93
N GLY A 84 15.74 1.73 9.56
CA GLY A 84 16.01 0.41 10.14
C GLY A 84 16.25 -0.69 9.10
N THR A 85 16.03 -0.41 7.81
CA THR A 85 16.11 -1.41 6.72
C THR A 85 16.92 -0.91 5.52
N LEU A 86 17.92 -0.04 5.72
CA LEU A 86 18.77 0.44 4.61
C LEU A 86 19.72 -0.64 4.06
N SER A 87 20.11 -1.62 4.89
CA SER A 87 21.02 -2.67 4.48
C SER A 87 20.38 -3.58 3.42
N PRO A 88 21.14 -4.05 2.40
CA PRO A 88 22.58 -3.82 2.20
C PRO A 88 22.92 -2.43 1.66
N LEU A 89 23.83 -1.71 2.35
CA LEU A 89 24.17 -0.32 2.01
C LEU A 89 24.85 -0.19 0.64
N ASP A 90 25.59 -1.21 0.19
CA ASP A 90 26.21 -1.18 -1.14
C ASP A 90 25.18 -1.21 -2.27
N SER A 91 24.07 -1.96 -2.09
CA SER A 91 22.97 -1.94 -3.05
C SER A 91 22.26 -0.59 -3.05
N LEU A 92 22.06 0.01 -1.88
CA LEU A 92 21.47 1.35 -1.79
C LEU A 92 22.32 2.41 -2.50
N GLU A 93 23.64 2.40 -2.32
CA GLU A 93 24.56 3.28 -3.05
C GLU A 93 24.51 3.06 -4.56
N ALA A 94 24.46 1.80 -5.00
CA ALA A 94 24.37 1.46 -6.42
C ALA A 94 23.05 1.96 -7.04
N GLU A 95 21.93 1.80 -6.34
CA GLU A 95 20.61 2.28 -6.80
C GLU A 95 20.53 3.81 -6.88
N LEU A 96 21.13 4.51 -5.91
CA LEU A 96 21.14 5.98 -5.88
C LEU A 96 22.26 6.60 -6.72
N ASN A 97 23.26 5.81 -7.12
CA ASN A 97 24.47 6.24 -7.82
C ASN A 97 25.21 7.40 -7.11
N VAL A 98 25.27 7.34 -5.77
CA VAL A 98 25.96 8.30 -4.92
C VAL A 98 26.70 7.54 -3.82
N GLN A 99 27.88 8.03 -3.42
CA GLN A 99 28.67 7.43 -2.35
C GLN A 99 28.27 7.99 -0.99
N PHE A 100 28.13 7.11 0.01
CA PHE A 100 28.01 7.47 1.43
C PHE A 100 29.29 7.02 2.15
N PRO A 101 30.33 7.87 2.23
CA PRO A 101 31.61 7.49 2.85
C PRO A 101 31.50 7.28 4.37
N LEU A 102 30.53 7.93 5.02
CA LEU A 102 30.22 7.73 6.43
C LEU A 102 29.06 6.74 6.54
N ARG A 103 29.36 5.54 7.04
CA ARG A 103 28.39 4.46 7.20
C ARG A 103 28.38 3.97 8.64
N LEU A 104 27.18 3.70 9.15
CA LEU A 104 26.97 3.09 10.46
C LEU A 104 25.88 2.02 10.29
N GLU A 105 26.28 0.76 10.33
CA GLU A 105 25.35 -0.35 10.49
C GLU A 105 25.37 -0.79 11.95
N ALA A 106 24.29 -0.53 12.68
CA ALA A 106 24.15 -1.03 14.03
C ALA A 106 23.89 -2.54 14.00
N ASN A 107 24.46 -3.27 14.96
CA ASN A 107 24.15 -4.68 15.12
C ASN A 107 22.65 -4.89 15.41
N HIS A 108 22.17 -6.08 15.07
CA HIS A 108 20.80 -6.49 15.34
C HIS A 108 20.44 -6.30 16.82
N VAL A 109 19.36 -5.55 17.09
CA VAL A 109 18.98 -5.10 18.45
C VAL A 109 18.59 -6.27 19.36
N ILE A 110 18.11 -7.38 18.79
CA ILE A 110 17.77 -8.58 19.58
C ILE A 110 18.90 -9.61 19.54
N SER A 111 19.15 -10.23 20.69
CA SER A 111 20.11 -11.33 20.81
C SER A 111 19.70 -12.51 19.93
N ASN A 112 20.68 -13.28 19.44
CA ASN A 112 20.43 -14.47 18.64
C ASN A 112 19.53 -15.49 19.36
N THR A 113 19.50 -15.50 20.69
CA THR A 113 18.61 -16.33 21.51
C THR A 113 17.13 -15.99 21.38
N ARG A 114 16.78 -14.84 20.79
CA ARG A 114 15.41 -14.39 20.54
C ARG A 114 15.01 -14.46 19.06
N LEU A 115 15.90 -14.98 18.21
CA LEU A 115 15.67 -15.14 16.78
C LEU A 115 15.70 -16.62 16.42
N LEU A 116 14.58 -17.14 15.91
CA LEU A 116 14.48 -18.48 15.35
C LEU A 116 14.10 -18.37 13.88
N VAL A 117 14.98 -18.84 13.00
CA VAL A 117 14.68 -19.00 11.57
C VAL A 117 14.51 -20.48 11.30
N THR A 118 13.32 -20.88 10.89
CA THR A 118 12.98 -22.28 10.61
C THR A 118 12.07 -22.39 9.39
N THR A 119 12.08 -23.56 8.77
CA THR A 119 11.20 -23.89 7.64
C THR A 119 10.25 -24.99 8.05
N LEU A 120 8.98 -24.85 7.70
CA LEU A 120 7.96 -25.88 7.93
C LEU A 120 7.62 -26.58 6.61
N SER A 121 7.92 -27.87 6.51
CA SER A 121 7.68 -28.67 5.30
C SER A 121 6.33 -29.39 5.30
N HIS A 122 5.77 -29.65 6.48
CA HIS A 122 4.51 -30.38 6.68
C HIS A 122 3.66 -29.66 7.73
N GLY A 123 2.34 -29.72 7.58
CA GLY A 123 1.43 -29.22 8.60
C GLY A 123 1.09 -30.25 9.67
N PRO A 124 0.17 -29.88 10.60
CA PRO A 124 -0.18 -30.69 11.76
C PRO A 124 -0.82 -32.05 11.42
N ASN A 125 -1.44 -32.19 10.25
CA ASN A 125 -2.05 -33.45 9.81
C ASN A 125 -1.10 -34.28 8.93
N GLY A 126 0.18 -33.88 8.83
CA GLY A 126 1.18 -34.56 8.00
C GLY A 126 1.11 -34.20 6.52
N THR A 127 0.24 -33.27 6.12
CA THR A 127 0.15 -32.82 4.72
C THR A 127 1.39 -32.00 4.37
N ARG A 128 2.03 -32.32 3.23
CA ARG A 128 3.15 -31.53 2.71
C ARG A 128 2.70 -30.12 2.33
N LEU A 129 3.37 -29.11 2.85
CA LEU A 129 3.09 -27.70 2.56
C LEU A 129 3.78 -27.29 1.24
N CYS A 130 3.03 -27.32 0.15
CA CYS A 130 3.49 -26.93 -1.18
C CYS A 130 2.77 -25.65 -1.65
N ALA A 131 3.38 -24.47 -1.47
CA ALA A 131 2.76 -23.19 -1.82
C ALA A 131 2.92 -22.81 -3.31
N THR A 132 2.72 -23.76 -4.23
CA THR A 132 2.71 -23.47 -5.68
C THR A 132 1.33 -22.98 -6.13
N TYR A 133 1.26 -22.31 -7.29
CA TYR A 133 -0.01 -21.77 -7.82
C TYR A 133 -1.13 -22.81 -7.91
N GLN A 134 -0.82 -24.05 -8.29
CA GLN A 134 -1.81 -25.14 -8.34
C GLN A 134 -2.25 -25.58 -6.94
N HIS A 135 -1.29 -25.84 -6.06
CA HIS A 135 -1.54 -26.42 -4.74
C HIS A 135 -2.22 -25.43 -3.78
N GLN A 136 -1.92 -24.13 -3.85
CA GLN A 136 -2.55 -23.11 -3.01
C GLN A 136 -4.08 -22.99 -3.21
N ASN A 137 -4.58 -23.48 -4.36
CA ASN A 137 -6.03 -23.50 -4.65
C ASN A 137 -6.73 -24.73 -4.06
N THR A 138 -5.99 -25.70 -3.53
CA THR A 138 -6.59 -26.89 -2.93
C THR A 138 -7.06 -26.60 -1.51
N TYR A 139 -8.25 -27.09 -1.15
CA TYR A 139 -8.75 -26.95 0.22
C TYR A 139 -7.86 -27.64 1.24
N THR A 140 -7.22 -28.74 0.88
CA THR A 140 -6.26 -29.43 1.75
C THR A 140 -5.10 -28.51 2.14
N PHE A 141 -4.49 -27.80 1.19
CA PHE A 141 -3.42 -26.86 1.51
C PHE A 141 -3.93 -25.70 2.38
N GLN A 142 -5.07 -25.12 2.02
CA GLN A 142 -5.63 -23.96 2.73
C GLN A 142 -5.97 -24.31 4.18
N ASP A 143 -6.61 -25.46 4.40
CA ASP A 143 -6.97 -25.95 5.74
C ASP A 143 -5.73 -26.30 6.55
N GLU A 144 -4.71 -26.87 5.90
CA GLU A 144 -3.45 -27.21 6.57
C GLU A 144 -2.70 -25.95 7.03
N ILE A 145 -2.60 -24.93 6.18
CA ILE A 145 -2.02 -23.63 6.57
C ILE A 145 -2.83 -22.99 7.69
N GLY A 146 -4.16 -23.05 7.64
CA GLY A 146 -5.02 -22.58 8.71
C GLY A 146 -4.70 -23.26 10.05
N ALA A 147 -4.52 -24.59 10.04
CA ALA A 147 -4.14 -25.34 11.23
C ALA A 147 -2.75 -24.96 11.76
N VAL A 148 -1.78 -24.71 10.86
CA VAL A 148 -0.45 -24.18 11.25
C VAL A 148 -0.59 -22.83 11.96
N VAL A 149 -1.35 -21.91 11.38
CA VAL A 149 -1.55 -20.55 11.93
C VAL A 149 -2.25 -20.62 13.29
N VAL A 150 -3.32 -21.41 13.42
CA VAL A 150 -4.04 -21.60 14.70
C VAL A 150 -3.10 -22.15 15.77
N ASN A 151 -2.27 -23.14 15.44
CA ASN A 151 -1.31 -23.70 16.38
C ASN A 151 -0.26 -22.67 16.80
N ALA A 152 0.26 -21.87 15.85
CA ALA A 152 1.18 -20.78 16.16
C ALA A 152 0.54 -19.74 17.11
N CYS A 153 -0.69 -19.31 16.82
CA CYS A 153 -1.42 -18.34 17.65
C CYS A 153 -1.67 -18.84 19.08
N ARG A 154 -1.88 -20.15 19.27
CA ARG A 154 -2.05 -20.75 20.61
C ARG A 154 -0.75 -20.79 21.41
N LEU A 155 0.40 -20.90 20.73
CA LEU A 155 1.71 -21.04 21.36
C LEU A 155 2.40 -19.70 21.64
N VAL A 156 2.11 -18.64 20.88
CA VAL A 156 2.83 -17.36 20.96
C VAL A 156 2.08 -16.34 21.84
N PRO A 157 2.58 -16.04 23.06
CA PRO A 157 2.02 -14.99 23.90
C PRO A 157 2.35 -13.61 23.30
N GLY A 158 1.35 -12.87 22.85
CA GLY A 158 1.51 -11.52 22.26
C GLY A 158 1.03 -11.39 20.82
N GLY A 159 0.59 -12.49 20.21
CA GLY A 159 0.03 -12.50 18.86
C GLY A 159 1.04 -12.89 17.78
N VAL A 160 0.53 -13.09 16.57
CA VAL A 160 1.30 -13.56 15.40
C VAL A 160 1.06 -12.62 14.24
N LEU A 161 2.13 -12.14 13.63
CA LEU A 161 2.09 -11.42 12.35
C LEU A 161 2.41 -12.40 11.22
N CYS A 162 1.48 -12.57 10.30
CA CYS A 162 1.63 -13.48 9.16
C CYS A 162 1.68 -12.68 7.84
N PHE A 163 2.67 -12.98 7.00
CA PHE A 163 2.82 -12.40 5.67
C PHE A 163 2.51 -13.45 4.60
N LEU A 164 1.75 -13.04 3.59
CA LEU A 164 1.35 -13.89 2.46
C LEU A 164 1.97 -13.32 1.16
N PRO A 165 2.32 -14.16 0.17
CA PRO A 165 2.92 -13.72 -1.09
C PRO A 165 2.07 -12.75 -1.93
N SER A 166 0.75 -12.68 -1.71
CA SER A 166 -0.15 -11.77 -2.40
C SER A 166 -1.44 -11.53 -1.63
N TYR A 167 -2.07 -10.38 -1.87
CA TYR A 167 -3.42 -10.09 -1.35
C TYR A 167 -4.47 -11.07 -1.87
N SER A 168 -4.38 -11.50 -3.14
CA SER A 168 -5.31 -12.49 -3.69
C SER A 168 -5.23 -13.85 -2.98
N LEU A 169 -4.06 -14.25 -2.48
CA LEU A 169 -3.95 -15.45 -1.65
C LEU A 169 -4.51 -15.21 -0.25
N LEU A 170 -4.21 -14.05 0.35
CA LEU A 170 -4.76 -13.65 1.64
C LEU A 170 -6.28 -13.74 1.65
N ASP A 171 -6.96 -13.10 0.69
CA ASP A 171 -8.42 -13.08 0.60
C ASP A 171 -9.00 -14.48 0.47
N LYS A 172 -8.38 -15.33 -0.34
CA LYS A 172 -8.79 -16.72 -0.55
C LYS A 172 -8.69 -17.55 0.74
N LEU A 173 -7.60 -17.39 1.48
CA LEU A 173 -7.39 -18.09 2.74
C LEU A 173 -8.39 -17.61 3.79
N ILE A 174 -8.59 -16.29 3.91
CA ILE A 174 -9.59 -15.71 4.82
C ILE A 174 -10.98 -16.26 4.48
N GLN A 175 -11.40 -16.19 3.22
CA GLN A 175 -12.72 -16.71 2.78
C GLN A 175 -12.88 -18.19 3.11
N ARG A 176 -11.84 -19.00 2.90
CA ARG A 176 -11.87 -20.43 3.24
C ARG A 176 -12.04 -20.65 4.74
N TRP A 177 -11.29 -19.93 5.55
CA TRP A 177 -11.27 -20.11 7.01
C TRP A 177 -12.52 -19.55 7.68
N GLU A 178 -13.08 -18.45 7.19
CA GLU A 178 -14.37 -17.92 7.68
C GLU A 178 -15.51 -18.92 7.49
N VAL A 179 -15.51 -19.67 6.39
CA VAL A 179 -16.52 -20.72 6.13
C VAL A 179 -16.28 -21.96 7.01
N ARG A 180 -15.03 -22.24 7.36
CA ARG A 180 -14.63 -23.47 8.08
C ARG A 180 -14.72 -23.34 9.60
N GLY A 181 -14.69 -22.11 10.14
CA GLY A 181 -14.58 -21.83 11.57
C GLY A 181 -13.21 -22.15 12.15
#